data_AF-A0A9P9E2T8-F1
#
_entry.id   AF-A0A9P9E2T8-F1
#
_cell.length_a   1.000
_cell.length_b   1.000
_cell.length_c   1.000
_cell.angle_alpha   90.00
_cell.angle_beta   90.00
_cell.angle_gamma   90.00
#
_symmetry.space_group_name_H-M   'P 1'
#
loop_
_entity.id
_entity.type
_entity.pdbx_description
1 polymer ?
#
loop_
_entity_poly.entity_id
_entity_poly.type
_entity_poly.pdbx_seq_one_letter_code
_entity_poly.pdbx_strand_id
1 'polypeptide(L)'
;MEYGRPVWNMEYGVWNIPYSITYSIRVWIESLDAPNFHIGNGLNLATTSLVLIVGLLVLFWMKWDNKRREDRSVEEEIAGMSQEEIQDLDWKHPAFRWRP
;
A
#
# COMPACT_ATOMS: atom_id res chain seq x y z
N MET A 1 14.23 -7.58 49.33
CA MET A 1 14.19 -7.95 47.89
C MET A 1 13.30 -6.94 47.21
N GLU A 2 13.91 -6.01 46.47
CA GLU A 2 13.26 -4.85 45.90
C GLU A 2 12.40 -5.27 44.69
N TYR A 3 11.11 -4.97 44.71
CA TYR A 3 10.21 -5.15 43.58
C TYR A 3 10.58 -4.09 42.52
N GLY A 4 11.41 -4.47 41.55
CA GLY A 4 11.79 -3.61 40.43
C GLY A 4 10.55 -3.19 39.64
N ARG A 5 10.32 -1.88 39.53
CA ARG A 5 9.25 -1.31 38.71
C ARG A 5 9.55 -1.56 37.22
N PRO A 6 8.56 -1.98 36.40
CA PRO A 6 8.77 -2.08 34.97
C PRO A 6 8.88 -0.65 34.40
N VAL A 7 10.05 -0.32 33.88
CA VAL A 7 10.28 0.93 33.16
C VAL A 7 9.74 0.72 31.75
N TRP A 8 8.56 1.27 31.46
CA TRP A 8 7.98 1.23 30.13
C TRP A 8 8.77 2.19 29.22
N ASN A 9 9.74 1.65 28.48
CA ASN A 9 10.45 2.42 27.45
C ASN A 9 9.49 2.69 26.27
N MET A 10 9.14 3.96 26.08
CA MET A 10 8.29 4.47 24.99
C MET A 10 9.01 4.51 23.63
N GLU A 11 9.70 3.44 23.23
CA GLU A 11 10.46 3.42 21.95
C GLU A 11 9.91 2.45 20.89
N TYR A 12 8.87 1.66 21.20
CA TYR A 12 8.30 0.70 20.24
C TYR A 12 6.83 1.02 19.93
N GLY A 13 6.61 2.18 19.31
CA GLY A 13 5.32 2.52 18.73
C GLY A 13 4.97 1.52 17.63
N VAL A 14 3.74 0.99 17.68
CA VAL A 14 3.07 0.12 16.69
C VAL A 14 3.33 -1.39 16.80
N TRP A 15 4.42 -1.89 17.39
CA TRP A 15 4.72 -3.35 17.36
C TRP A 15 4.63 -4.14 18.67
N ASN A 16 4.34 -3.49 19.82
CA ASN A 16 4.23 -4.17 21.11
C ASN A 16 2.78 -4.22 21.62
N ILE A 17 1.93 -4.97 20.93
CA ILE A 17 0.68 -5.43 21.54
C ILE A 17 1.05 -6.61 22.46
N PRO A 18 0.72 -6.57 23.77
CA PRO A 18 0.96 -7.69 24.67
C PRO A 18 0.43 -8.99 24.06
N TYR A 19 1.25 -10.05 24.04
CA TYR A 19 0.87 -11.36 23.49
C TYR A 19 -0.46 -11.87 24.04
N SER A 20 -0.83 -11.51 25.28
CA SER A 20 -2.12 -11.83 25.90
C SER A 20 -3.32 -11.25 25.16
N ILE A 21 -3.20 -10.05 24.57
CA ILE A 21 -4.29 -9.38 23.87
C ILE A 21 -4.47 -9.97 22.47
N THR A 22 -3.36 -10.16 21.72
CA THR A 22 -3.40 -10.83 20.41
C THR A 22 -3.87 -12.29 20.51
N TYR A 23 -3.44 -13.04 21.52
CA TYR A 23 -3.96 -14.39 21.76
C TYR A 23 -5.44 -14.39 22.13
N SER A 24 -5.91 -13.46 22.96
CA SER A 24 -7.32 -13.43 23.38
C SER A 24 -8.26 -13.14 22.21
N ILE A 25 -7.88 -12.20 21.33
CA ILE A 25 -8.65 -11.89 20.11
C ILE A 25 -8.65 -13.07 19.15
N ARG A 26 -7.49 -13.70 18.93
CA ARG A 26 -7.34 -14.86 18.04
C ARG A 26 -8.17 -16.04 18.51
N VAL A 27 -8.10 -16.39 19.79
CA VAL A 27 -8.88 -17.50 20.40
C VAL A 27 -10.38 -17.22 20.36
N TRP A 28 -10.80 -15.97 20.54
CA TRP A 28 -12.22 -15.61 20.49
C TRP A 28 -12.79 -15.75 19.08
N ILE A 29 -12.07 -15.32 18.05
CA ILE A 29 -12.50 -15.48 16.64
C ILE A 29 -12.42 -16.95 16.21
N GLU A 30 -11.37 -17.67 16.62
CA GLU A 30 -11.21 -19.09 16.29
C GLU A 30 -12.33 -19.95 16.89
N SER A 31 -12.75 -19.69 18.13
CA SER A 31 -13.82 -20.47 18.77
C SER A 31 -15.21 -20.20 18.21
N LEU A 32 -15.47 -19.02 17.64
CA LEU A 32 -16.77 -18.66 17.06
C LEU A 32 -17.11 -19.38 15.76
N ASP A 33 -16.10 -19.79 14.99
CA ASP A 33 -16.29 -20.28 13.61
C ASP A 33 -15.50 -21.58 13.32
N ALA A 34 -14.87 -22.16 14.34
CA ALA A 34 -14.30 -23.51 14.26
C ALA A 34 -15.40 -24.56 13.99
N PRO A 35 -15.07 -25.68 13.31
CA PRO A 35 -13.73 -26.06 12.82
C PRO A 35 -13.42 -25.58 11.39
N ASN A 36 -14.37 -24.97 10.69
CA ASN A 36 -14.23 -24.70 9.23
C ASN A 36 -13.80 -23.25 8.90
N PHE A 37 -13.88 -22.33 9.86
CA PHE A 37 -13.34 -20.96 9.82
C PHE A 37 -13.72 -20.16 8.55
N HIS A 38 -14.96 -20.26 8.10
CA HIS A 38 -15.43 -19.59 6.88
C HIS A 38 -15.32 -18.05 6.93
N ILE A 39 -15.58 -17.43 8.08
CA ILE A 39 -15.53 -15.99 8.30
C ILE A 39 -14.09 -15.49 8.24
N GLY A 40 -13.18 -16.13 8.99
CA GLY A 40 -11.76 -15.75 9.01
C GLY A 40 -11.08 -15.95 7.65
N ASN A 41 -11.33 -17.08 7.00
CA ASN A 41 -10.81 -17.36 5.66
C ASN A 41 -11.41 -16.43 4.60
N GLY A 42 -12.71 -16.12 4.71
CA GLY A 42 -13.40 -15.19 3.82
C GLY A 42 -12.84 -13.77 3.90
N LEU A 43 -12.51 -13.27 5.10
CA LEU A 43 -11.93 -11.95 5.28
C LEU A 43 -10.51 -11.85 4.71
N ASN A 44 -9.68 -12.87 4.95
CA ASN A 44 -8.34 -12.94 4.36
C ASN A 44 -8.42 -12.98 2.83
N LEU A 45 -9.30 -13.82 2.29
CA LEU A 45 -9.51 -13.92 0.85
C LEU A 45 -10.00 -12.58 0.26
N ALA A 46 -10.96 -11.91 0.91
CA ALA A 46 -11.47 -10.62 0.46
C ALA A 46 -10.37 -9.55 0.44
N THR A 47 -9.56 -9.50 1.50
CA THR A 47 -8.47 -8.51 1.62
C THR A 47 -7.39 -8.76 0.56
N THR A 48 -6.92 -9.99 0.44
CA THR A 48 -5.91 -10.35 -0.57
C THR A 48 -6.44 -10.17 -1.99
N SER A 49 -7.71 -10.52 -2.25
CA SER A 49 -8.34 -10.30 -3.56
C SER A 49 -8.46 -8.82 -3.88
N LEU A 50 -8.82 -7.97 -2.92
CA LEU A 50 -8.90 -6.53 -3.11
C LEU A 50 -7.52 -5.93 -3.43
N VAL A 51 -6.47 -6.32 -2.69
CA VAL A 51 -5.09 -5.90 -2.96
C VAL A 51 -4.65 -6.34 -4.36
N LEU A 52 -4.97 -7.58 -4.76
CA LEU A 52 -4.68 -8.09 -6.10
C LEU A 52 -5.40 -7.26 -7.18
N ILE A 53 -6.69 -6.98 -6.99
CA ILE A 53 -7.48 -6.18 -7.94
C ILE A 53 -6.88 -4.78 -8.06
N VAL A 54 -6.56 -4.12 -6.96
CA VAL A 54 -5.95 -2.77 -6.98
C VAL A 54 -4.60 -2.81 -7.70
N GLY A 55 -3.76 -3.81 -7.42
CA GLY A 55 -2.47 -3.99 -8.11
C GLY A 55 -2.63 -4.17 -9.62
N LEU A 56 -3.59 -4.99 -10.06
CA LEU A 56 -3.91 -5.16 -11.48
C LEU A 56 -4.42 -3.86 -12.11
N LEU A 57 -5.32 -3.13 -11.45
CA LEU A 57 -5.84 -1.85 -11.93
C LEU A 57 -4.72 -0.82 -12.14
N VAL A 58 -3.79 -0.72 -11.19
CA VAL A 58 -2.62 0.17 -11.28
C VAL A 58 -1.72 -0.26 -12.44
N LEU A 59 -1.49 -1.56 -12.63
CA LEU A 59 -0.70 -2.08 -13.75
C LEU A 59 -1.33 -1.75 -15.12
N PHE A 60 -2.64 -1.94 -15.25
CA PHE A 60 -3.36 -1.57 -16.47
C PHE A 60 -3.34 -0.06 -16.70
N TRP A 61 -3.51 0.73 -15.66
CA TRP A 61 -3.46 2.19 -15.72
C TRP A 61 -2.09 2.70 -16.17
N MET A 62 -0.99 2.15 -15.64
CA MET A 62 0.38 2.51 -16.06
C MET A 62 0.61 2.24 -17.54
N LYS A 63 0.17 1.08 -18.05
CA LYS A 63 0.28 0.73 -19.48
C LYS A 63 -0.58 1.64 -20.36
N TRP A 64 -1.80 1.95 -19.91
CA TRP A 64 -2.70 2.84 -20.63
C TRP A 64 -2.17 4.29 -20.69
N ASP A 65 -1.67 4.82 -19.57
CA ASP A 65 -1.10 6.18 -19.53
C ASP A 65 0.15 6.27 -20.39
N ASN A 66 1.02 5.25 -20.39
CA ASN A 66 2.14 5.17 -21.31
C ASN A 66 1.67 5.22 -22.77
N LYS A 67 0.71 4.38 -23.17
CA LYS A 67 0.18 4.38 -24.54
C LYS A 67 -0.38 5.75 -24.93
N ARG A 68 -1.16 6.39 -24.04
CA ARG A 68 -1.72 7.72 -24.27
C ARG A 68 -0.65 8.81 -24.46
N ARG A 69 0.54 8.63 -23.87
CA ARG A 69 1.69 9.52 -24.05
C ARG A 69 2.52 9.22 -25.31
N GLU A 70 2.34 8.08 -25.98
CA GLU A 70 2.99 7.79 -27.28
C GLU A 70 2.44 8.66 -28.39
N ASP A 71 1.15 9.00 -28.32
CA ASP A 71 0.46 9.79 -29.35
C ASP A 71 0.71 11.31 -29.22
N ARG A 72 1.54 11.75 -28.25
CA ARG A 72 1.82 13.17 -27.96
C ARG A 72 3.22 13.56 -28.41
N SER A 73 3.34 14.73 -29.02
CA SER A 73 4.64 15.32 -29.39
C SER A 73 5.27 15.98 -28.17
N VAL A 74 6.35 15.39 -27.66
CA VAL A 74 7.09 15.89 -26.49
C VAL A 74 7.63 17.30 -26.77
N GLU A 75 8.17 17.50 -27.97
CA GLU A 75 8.75 18.75 -28.44
C GLU A 75 7.71 19.88 -28.53
N GLU A 76 6.46 19.58 -28.89
CA GLU A 76 5.38 20.58 -28.93
C GLU A 76 4.89 20.97 -27.53
N GLU A 77 4.84 20.03 -26.58
CA GLU A 77 4.36 20.31 -25.21
C GLU A 77 5.39 21.10 -24.37
N ILE A 78 6.68 20.98 -24.67
CA ILE A 78 7.75 21.75 -24.01
C ILE A 78 8.11 23.05 -24.76
N ALA A 79 7.59 23.24 -25.98
CA ALA A 79 7.87 24.43 -26.78
C ALA A 79 7.26 25.68 -26.11
N GLY A 80 8.12 26.50 -25.52
CA GLY A 80 7.75 27.75 -24.86
C GLY A 80 7.79 27.71 -23.34
N MET A 81 8.12 26.57 -22.73
CA MET A 81 8.46 26.50 -21.31
C MET A 81 9.93 26.87 -21.08
N SER A 82 10.20 27.55 -19.97
CA SER A 82 11.56 27.76 -19.49
C SER A 82 12.16 26.47 -18.94
N GLN A 83 13.49 26.41 -18.84
CA GLN A 83 14.19 25.23 -18.33
C GLN A 83 13.80 24.87 -16.88
N GLU A 84 13.48 25.87 -16.06
CA GLU A 84 13.02 25.70 -14.67
C GLU A 84 11.62 25.07 -14.63
N GLU A 85 10.69 25.57 -15.44
CA GLU A 85 9.33 25.00 -15.56
C GLU A 85 9.34 23.55 -16.06
N ILE A 86 10.28 23.19 -16.93
CA ILE A 86 10.45 21.81 -17.41
C ILE A 86 10.93 20.89 -16.27
N GLN A 87 11.82 21.37 -15.40
CA GLN A 87 12.32 20.60 -14.26
C GLN A 87 11.23 20.38 -13.20
N ASP A 88 10.34 21.34 -13.00
CA ASP A 88 9.23 21.27 -12.03
C ASP A 88 8.07 20.34 -12.45
N LEU A 89 8.06 19.85 -13.69
CA LEU A 89 7.00 18.95 -14.17
C LEU A 89 7.07 17.53 -13.57
N ASP A 90 8.23 17.07 -13.09
CA ASP A 90 8.45 15.73 -12.53
C ASP A 90 7.80 14.60 -13.38
N TRP A 91 6.81 13.89 -12.82
CA TRP A 91 6.07 12.78 -13.45
C TRP A 91 5.04 13.25 -14.50
N LYS A 92 4.73 14.54 -14.52
CA LYS A 92 3.88 15.17 -15.55
C LYS A 92 4.66 15.47 -16.82
N HIS A 93 5.99 15.36 -16.80
CA HIS A 93 6.80 15.58 -17.97
C HIS A 93 6.33 14.65 -19.12
N PRO A 94 6.13 15.16 -20.34
CA PRO A 94 5.57 14.37 -21.45
C PRO A 94 6.43 13.17 -21.83
N ALA A 95 7.76 13.28 -21.67
CA ALA A 95 8.70 12.16 -21.85
C ALA A 95 8.70 11.13 -20.70
N PHE A 96 8.04 11.39 -19.57
CA PHE A 96 7.99 10.45 -18.46
C PHE A 96 7.21 9.19 -18.84
N ARG A 97 7.73 8.03 -18.44
CA ARG A 97 7.14 6.70 -18.68
C ARG A 97 7.08 5.90 -17.40
N TRP A 98 5.91 5.35 -17.09
CA TRP A 98 5.74 4.37 -16.03
C TRP A 98 6.48 3.09 -16.37
N ARG A 99 7.08 2.43 -15.37
CA ARG A 99 7.72 1.11 -15.50
C ARG A 99 6.87 0.06 -14.77
N PRO A 100 5.88 -0.55 -15.44
CA PRO A 100 4.99 -1.55 -14.86
C PRO A 100 5.67 -2.89 -14.62
#